data_AF-A0A397JHN3-F1
#
_entry.id   AF-A0A397JHN3-F1
#
_cell.length_a   1.000
_cell.length_b   1.000
_cell.length_c   1.000
_cell.angle_alpha   90.00
_cell.angle_beta   90.00
_cell.angle_gamma   90.00
#
_symmetry.space_group_name_H-M   'P 1'
#
loop_
_entity.id
_entity.type
_entity.pdbx_description
1 polymer ?
#
loop_
_entity_poly.entity_id
_entity_poly.type
_entity_poly.pdbx_seq_one_letter_code
_entity_poly.pdbx_strand_id
1 'polypeptide(L)'
;MQDVVVKQYYSIQFIIHIQAIYNDMFKYKVPFVDQLKHVDEDETKTLFVTFSPKGVLYRPQSKKQLIKALFCVLTILKENVIKYINQDKWFIIDFDNACYTTSVTSNTYLVKENHAPKIFKSYYKKSVDIWSVGYLIQTASIKLEEFDNLKIYSKKLMAKNEINRPTTEEVLQ
;
A
#
# COMPACT_ATOMS: atom_id res chain seq x y z
N MET A 1 22.10 -6.95 11.03
CA MET A 1 21.39 -5.97 10.18
C MET A 1 20.10 -5.62 10.91
N GLN A 2 19.83 -4.34 11.18
CA GLN A 2 18.66 -3.91 11.95
C GLN A 2 17.40 -4.13 11.10
N ASP A 3 16.53 -5.09 11.49
CA ASP A 3 15.32 -5.51 10.75
C ASP A 3 14.08 -4.68 11.12
N VAL A 4 14.31 -3.40 11.42
CA VAL A 4 13.28 -2.50 11.91
C VAL A 4 13.38 -1.14 11.22
N VAL A 5 12.22 -0.49 11.08
CA VAL A 5 12.06 0.88 10.60
C VAL A 5 11.62 1.73 11.77
N VAL A 6 12.37 2.80 12.06
CA VAL A 6 12.02 3.77 13.10
C VAL A 6 11.43 5.00 12.42
N LYS A 7 10.25 5.42 12.86
CA LYS A 7 9.61 6.66 12.41
C LYS A 7 9.39 7.58 13.60
N GLN A 8 9.70 8.86 13.42
CA GLN A 8 9.51 9.89 14.44
C GLN A 8 8.21 10.65 14.19
N TYR A 9 7.55 11.04 15.26
CA TYR A 9 6.28 11.77 15.23
C TYR A 9 6.33 12.95 16.20
N TYR A 10 5.44 13.92 15.97
CA TYR A 10 5.37 15.15 16.78
C TYR A 10 4.10 15.22 17.65
N SER A 11 3.27 14.16 17.65
CA SER A 11 1.99 14.16 18.33
C SER A 11 1.68 12.79 18.95
N ILE A 12 1.40 12.79 20.25
CA ILE A 12 0.98 11.59 20.99
C ILE A 12 -0.35 11.03 20.47
N GLN A 13 -1.26 11.91 20.03
CA GLN A 13 -2.53 11.50 19.44
C GLN A 13 -2.33 10.68 18.16
N PHE A 14 -1.28 11.01 17.41
CA PHE A 14 -0.92 10.25 16.21
C PHE A 14 -0.38 8.87 16.58
N ILE A 15 0.39 8.75 17.66
CA ILE A 15 0.86 7.46 18.18
C ILE A 15 -0.30 6.58 18.67
N ILE A 16 -1.24 7.14 19.43
CA ILE A 16 -2.45 6.41 19.88
C ILE A 16 -3.23 5.88 18.69
N HIS A 17 -3.37 6.69 17.64
CA HIS A 17 -4.02 6.29 16.39
C HIS A 17 -3.29 5.14 15.68
N ILE A 18 -1.96 5.22 15.56
CA ILE A 18 -1.12 4.14 15.01
C ILE A 18 -1.33 2.85 15.80
N GLN A 19 -1.28 2.91 17.13
CA GLN A 19 -1.50 1.75 17.99
C GLN A 19 -2.87 1.11 17.76
N ALA A 20 -3.94 1.92 17.64
CA ALA A 20 -5.28 1.41 17.37
C ALA A 20 -5.34 0.64 16.03
N ILE A 21 -4.79 1.21 14.96
CA ILE A 21 -4.77 0.57 13.64
C ILE A 21 -3.98 -0.75 13.67
N TYR A 22 -2.78 -0.75 14.25
CA TYR A 22 -1.93 -1.93 14.27
C TYR A 22 -2.47 -3.03 15.20
N ASN A 23 -3.17 -2.66 16.28
CA ASN A 23 -3.90 -3.60 17.13
C ASN A 23 -5.06 -4.26 16.37
N ASP A 24 -5.81 -3.49 15.59
CA ASP A 24 -6.85 -4.05 14.71
C ASP A 24 -6.25 -4.99 13.67
N MET A 25 -5.17 -4.60 12.98
CA MET A 25 -4.50 -5.46 11.99
C MET A 25 -4.02 -6.77 12.61
N PHE A 26 -3.46 -6.72 13.82
CA PHE A 26 -3.06 -7.91 14.57
C PHE A 26 -4.27 -8.79 14.92
N LYS A 27 -5.33 -8.19 15.46
CA LYS A 27 -6.57 -8.87 15.86
C LYS A 27 -7.24 -9.59 14.68
N TYR A 28 -7.32 -8.92 13.53
CA TYR A 28 -7.93 -9.46 12.31
C TYR A 28 -6.97 -10.34 11.48
N LYS A 29 -5.74 -10.58 11.97
CA LYS A 29 -4.71 -11.40 11.30
C LYS A 29 -4.46 -10.96 9.86
N VAL A 30 -4.43 -9.66 9.65
CA VAL A 30 -4.17 -9.04 8.35
C VAL A 30 -2.80 -9.52 7.85
N PRO A 31 -2.72 -10.27 6.73
CA PRO A 31 -1.46 -10.84 6.26
C PRO A 31 -0.64 -9.81 5.48
N PHE A 32 0.64 -10.09 5.21
CA PHE A 32 1.47 -9.25 4.31
C PHE A 32 1.57 -7.78 4.72
N VAL A 33 1.61 -7.47 6.02
CA VAL A 33 1.85 -6.12 6.54
C VAL A 33 3.06 -6.11 7.48
N ASP A 34 3.65 -4.93 7.69
CA ASP A 34 4.54 -4.74 8.83
C ASP A 34 3.78 -4.76 10.16
N GLN A 35 4.53 -4.85 11.24
CA GLN A 35 4.02 -4.95 12.60
C GLN A 35 4.64 -3.88 13.47
N LEU A 36 3.80 -3.30 14.32
CA LEU A 36 4.23 -2.44 15.41
C LEU A 36 5.04 -3.26 16.43
N LYS A 37 6.29 -2.87 16.68
CA LYS A 37 7.19 -3.56 17.63
C LYS A 37 7.43 -2.78 18.91
N HIS A 38 7.57 -1.47 18.80
CA HIS A 38 7.84 -0.59 19.93
C HIS A 38 7.21 0.78 19.70
N VAL A 39 6.76 1.39 20.78
CA VAL A 39 6.24 2.75 20.81
C VAL A 39 6.93 3.49 21.95
N ASP A 40 7.48 4.66 21.66
CA ASP A 40 7.97 5.60 22.65
C ASP A 40 6.97 6.76 22.78
N GLU A 41 6.40 6.89 23.97
CA GLU A 41 5.36 7.87 24.32
C GLU A 41 5.91 8.99 25.22
N ASP A 42 7.23 9.05 25.45
CA ASP A 42 7.83 10.07 26.29
C ASP A 42 7.81 11.44 25.59
N GLU A 43 6.80 12.25 25.93
CA GLU A 43 6.62 13.61 25.38
C GLU A 43 7.78 14.57 25.71
N THR A 44 8.65 14.22 26.66
CA THR A 44 9.87 14.98 26.95
C THR A 44 10.99 14.72 25.94
N LYS A 45 10.82 13.72 25.08
CA LYS A 45 11.74 13.31 24.02
C LYS A 45 11.03 13.31 22.66
N THR A 46 11.79 12.99 21.61
CA THR A 46 11.21 12.75 20.28
C THR A 46 10.40 11.45 20.32
N LEU A 47 9.09 11.57 20.13
CA LEU A 47 8.19 10.43 20.02
C LEU A 47 8.58 9.59 18.79
N PHE A 48 8.66 8.27 18.95
CA PHE A 48 8.97 7.40 17.83
C PHE A 48 8.29 6.04 17.93
N VAL A 49 8.13 5.43 16.77
CA VAL A 49 7.55 4.10 16.62
C VAL A 49 8.48 3.23 15.80
N THR A 50 8.57 1.96 16.18
CA THR A 50 9.38 0.96 15.48
C THR A 50 8.48 -0.07 14.82
N PHE A 51 8.69 -0.29 13.52
CA PHE A 51 7.98 -1.27 12.70
C PHE A 51 8.93 -2.38 12.22
N SER A 52 8.40 -3.57 11.99
CA SER A 52 9.16 -4.72 11.48
C SER A 52 8.25 -5.66 10.68
N PRO A 53 8.73 -6.28 9.58
CA PRO A 53 10.12 -6.32 9.13
C PRO A 53 10.54 -5.07 8.35
N LYS A 54 11.85 -4.83 8.26
CA LYS A 54 12.39 -3.82 7.34
C LYS A 54 12.48 -4.43 5.95
N GLY A 55 11.85 -3.79 4.98
CA GLY A 55 11.95 -4.19 3.58
C GLY A 55 12.93 -3.33 2.79
N VAL A 56 13.05 -3.65 1.51
CA VAL A 56 13.79 -2.87 0.52
C VAL A 56 12.86 -2.50 -0.63
N LEU A 57 13.01 -1.28 -1.13
CA LEU A 57 12.35 -0.86 -2.37
C LEU A 57 12.90 -1.72 -3.50
N TYR A 58 12.04 -2.56 -4.08
CA TYR A 58 12.47 -3.52 -5.10
C TYR A 58 11.38 -3.71 -6.14
N ARG A 59 11.67 -3.29 -7.37
CA ARG A 59 10.78 -3.52 -8.52
C ARG A 59 10.85 -4.99 -8.95
N PRO A 60 9.71 -5.68 -9.12
CA PRO A 60 9.70 -7.05 -9.64
C PRO A 60 10.47 -7.15 -10.97
N GLN A 61 11.34 -8.15 -11.08
CA GLN A 61 12.19 -8.39 -12.27
C GLN A 61 11.74 -9.61 -13.08
N SER A 62 10.68 -10.31 -12.65
CA SER A 62 10.07 -11.41 -13.39
C SER A 62 8.55 -11.45 -13.22
N LYS A 63 7.86 -12.12 -14.15
CA LYS A 63 6.40 -12.32 -14.09
C LYS A 63 5.97 -13.02 -12.79
N LYS A 64 6.74 -14.00 -12.34
CA LYS A 64 6.50 -14.70 -11.06
C LYS A 64 6.59 -13.74 -9.86
N GLN A 65 7.60 -12.88 -9.83
CA GLN A 65 7.75 -11.87 -8.76
C GLN A 65 6.63 -10.84 -8.81
N LEU A 66 6.22 -10.43 -10.02
CA LEU A 66 5.11 -9.50 -10.18
C LEU A 66 3.81 -10.10 -9.64
N ILE A 67 3.47 -11.34 -10.01
CA ILE A 67 2.27 -12.02 -9.50
C ILE A 67 2.28 -12.12 -7.98
N LYS A 68 3.44 -12.46 -7.37
CA LYS A 68 3.58 -12.50 -5.91
C LYS A 68 3.36 -11.12 -5.27
N ALA A 69 3.93 -10.07 -5.84
CA ALA A 69 3.75 -8.70 -5.35
C ALA A 69 2.27 -8.28 -5.47
N LEU A 70 1.62 -8.60 -6.60
CA LEU A 70 0.20 -8.32 -6.82
C LEU A 70 -0.69 -9.05 -5.82
N PHE A 71 -0.39 -10.30 -5.48
CA PHE A 71 -1.15 -11.04 -4.48
C PHE A 71 -1.13 -10.32 -3.11
N CYS A 72 0.01 -9.75 -2.72
CA CYS A 72 0.11 -8.93 -1.51
C CYS A 72 -0.77 -7.67 -1.61
N VAL A 73 -0.68 -6.90 -2.70
CA VAL A 73 -1.46 -5.66 -2.89
C VAL A 73 -2.95 -5.93 -2.96
N LEU A 74 -3.36 -7.00 -3.64
CA LEU A 74 -4.77 -7.36 -3.82
C LEU A 74 -5.42 -7.83 -2.53
N THR A 75 -4.64 -8.34 -1.58
CA THR A 75 -5.16 -8.72 -0.27
C THR A 75 -5.49 -7.49 0.57
N ILE A 76 -4.72 -6.39 0.44
CA ILE A 76 -4.88 -5.17 1.23
C ILE A 76 -4.43 -3.98 0.37
N LEU A 77 -5.37 -3.26 -0.21
CA LEU A 77 -5.06 -2.40 -1.34
C LEU A 77 -4.39 -1.06 -0.93
N LYS A 78 -3.11 -0.86 -1.26
CA LYS A 78 -2.38 0.45 -1.27
C LYS A 78 -0.98 0.38 -1.91
N GLU A 79 -0.41 1.54 -2.26
CA GLU A 79 0.84 1.76 -3.03
C GLU A 79 2.17 1.57 -2.25
N ASN A 80 2.13 1.00 -1.04
CA ASN A 80 3.29 0.96 -0.15
C ASN A 80 3.89 -0.45 -0.02
N VAL A 81 4.21 -1.06 -1.16
CA VAL A 81 4.57 -2.48 -1.22
C VAL A 81 6.09 -2.62 -1.33
N ILE A 82 6.70 -3.26 -0.33
CA ILE A 82 8.14 -3.46 -0.24
C ILE A 82 8.49 -4.95 -0.17
N LYS A 83 9.71 -5.30 -0.60
CA LYS A 83 10.18 -6.68 -0.61
C LYS A 83 10.89 -7.01 0.70
N TYR A 84 10.66 -8.22 1.23
CA TYR A 84 11.48 -8.75 2.32
C TYR A 84 12.94 -8.84 1.89
N ILE A 85 13.88 -8.44 2.75
CA ILE A 85 15.32 -8.46 2.43
C ILE A 85 15.80 -9.87 2.05
N ASN A 86 15.37 -10.89 2.79
CA ASN A 86 15.88 -12.26 2.68
C ASN A 86 14.90 -13.24 2.01
N GLN A 87 13.78 -12.77 1.47
CA GLN A 87 12.75 -13.63 0.90
C GLN A 87 12.20 -13.07 -0.41
N ASP A 88 11.80 -13.97 -1.32
CA ASP A 88 11.07 -13.60 -2.54
C ASP A 88 9.56 -13.46 -2.24
N LYS A 89 9.26 -12.52 -1.33
CA LYS A 89 7.93 -12.14 -0.83
C LYS A 89 7.86 -10.62 -0.68
N TRP A 90 6.64 -10.09 -0.70
CA TRP A 90 6.34 -8.66 -0.53
C TRP A 90 5.37 -8.47 0.64
N PHE A 91 5.34 -7.27 1.18
CA PHE A 91 4.42 -6.84 2.22
C PHE A 91 4.17 -5.34 2.10
N ILE A 92 3.13 -4.87 2.77
CA ILE A 92 2.64 -3.50 2.70
C ILE A 92 3.03 -2.78 3.99
N ILE A 93 3.43 -1.53 3.85
CA ILE A 93 3.81 -0.66 4.97
C ILE A 93 2.99 0.64 4.94
N ASP A 94 3.31 1.54 5.86
CA ASP A 94 2.78 2.91 5.91
C ASP A 94 1.25 2.95 6.12
N PHE A 95 0.77 2.11 7.04
CA PHE A 95 -0.60 2.16 7.56
C PHE A 95 -0.78 3.20 8.67
N ASP A 96 0.29 3.88 9.08
CA ASP A 96 0.29 4.93 10.11
C ASP A 96 -0.63 6.12 9.78
N ASN A 97 -0.90 6.35 8.49
CA ASN A 97 -1.86 7.36 8.01
C ASN A 97 -3.20 6.76 7.55
N ALA A 98 -3.49 5.49 7.86
CA ALA A 98 -4.78 4.91 7.51
C ALA A 98 -5.91 5.62 8.25
N CYS A 99 -7.06 5.80 7.60
CA CYS A 99 -8.23 6.41 8.20
C CYS A 99 -9.47 5.61 7.83
N TYR A 100 -10.38 5.44 8.79
CA TYR A 100 -11.64 4.73 8.61
C TYR A 100 -12.70 5.59 7.89
N THR A 101 -12.46 6.90 7.78
CA THR A 101 -13.41 7.86 7.20
C THR A 101 -12.94 8.36 5.84
N THR A 102 -13.88 8.79 5.01
CA THR A 102 -13.59 9.40 3.72
C THR A 102 -12.79 10.69 3.91
N SER A 103 -11.67 10.83 3.20
CA SER A 103 -10.91 12.08 3.21
C SER A 103 -11.81 13.24 2.75
N VAL A 104 -11.95 14.25 3.60
CA VAL A 104 -12.75 15.46 3.35
C VAL A 104 -11.97 16.45 2.47
N THR A 105 -10.64 16.29 2.41
CA THR A 105 -9.72 17.13 1.65
C THR A 105 -9.27 16.46 0.37
N SER A 106 -9.17 17.25 -0.71
CA SER A 106 -8.59 16.82 -1.98
C SER A 106 -7.08 16.71 -1.87
N ASN A 107 -6.48 15.59 -2.29
CA ASN A 107 -5.04 15.37 -2.24
C ASN A 107 -4.30 16.05 -3.41
N THR A 108 -4.43 17.38 -3.54
CA THR A 108 -3.88 18.18 -4.64
C THR A 108 -2.35 18.21 -4.70
N TYR A 109 -1.68 17.83 -3.61
CA TYR A 109 -0.23 17.73 -3.51
C TYR A 109 0.34 16.44 -4.15
N LEU A 110 -0.51 15.47 -4.51
CA LEU A 110 -0.08 14.22 -5.13
C LEU A 110 0.22 14.39 -6.63
N VAL A 111 1.15 13.59 -7.14
CA VAL A 111 1.53 13.56 -8.57
C VAL A 111 0.43 12.85 -9.38
N LYS A 112 -0.21 13.56 -10.32
CA LYS A 112 -1.39 13.08 -11.05
C LYS A 112 -1.14 11.84 -11.88
N GLU A 113 0.08 11.67 -12.36
CA GLU A 113 0.49 10.59 -13.25
C GLU A 113 0.60 9.25 -12.50
N ASN A 114 0.75 9.29 -11.18
CA ASN A 114 1.01 8.13 -10.35
C ASN A 114 -0.19 7.68 -9.52
N HIS A 115 -1.33 8.37 -9.63
CA HIS A 115 -2.49 8.07 -8.79
C HIS A 115 -3.80 8.02 -9.60
N ALA A 116 -4.77 7.30 -9.05
CA ALA A 116 -6.11 7.25 -9.62
C ALA A 116 -6.73 8.66 -9.71
N PRO A 117 -7.39 9.04 -10.83
CA PRO A 117 -7.96 10.38 -11.01
C PRO A 117 -8.92 10.85 -9.91
N LYS A 118 -9.56 9.91 -9.19
CA LYS A 118 -10.51 10.23 -8.12
C LYS A 118 -9.86 10.65 -6.81
N ILE A 119 -8.58 10.33 -6.56
CA ILE A 119 -7.89 10.76 -5.33
C ILE A 119 -7.82 12.30 -5.20
N PHE A 120 -7.97 12.99 -6.33
CA PHE A 120 -7.99 14.45 -6.42
C PHE A 120 -9.39 15.07 -6.19
N LYS A 121 -10.43 14.26 -6.01
CA LYS A 121 -11.81 14.71 -5.71
C LYS A 121 -12.11 14.52 -4.21
N SER A 122 -12.87 15.43 -3.62
CA SER A 122 -13.32 15.31 -2.22
C SER A 122 -14.31 14.14 -2.04
N TYR A 123 -14.38 13.56 -0.82
CA TYR A 123 -15.36 12.55 -0.41
C TYR A 123 -15.29 11.20 -1.17
N TYR A 124 -14.12 10.56 -1.24
CA TYR A 124 -13.97 9.30 -1.99
C TYR A 124 -14.01 8.03 -1.11
N LYS A 125 -14.61 6.96 -1.64
CA LYS A 125 -14.65 5.59 -1.10
C LYS A 125 -13.86 4.63 -2.00
N LYS A 126 -13.15 3.66 -1.39
CA LYS A 126 -12.68 2.31 -1.80
C LYS A 126 -12.17 2.01 -3.23
N SER A 127 -12.49 2.80 -4.26
CA SER A 127 -12.19 2.48 -5.67
C SER A 127 -10.75 2.85 -6.08
N VAL A 128 -10.04 3.70 -5.34
CA VAL A 128 -8.66 4.15 -5.66
C VAL A 128 -7.66 2.98 -5.69
N ASP A 129 -7.97 1.98 -4.90
CA ASP A 129 -7.19 0.78 -4.58
C ASP A 129 -6.90 -0.12 -5.80
N ILE A 130 -7.89 -0.35 -6.67
CA ILE A 130 -7.76 -1.24 -7.84
C ILE A 130 -6.93 -0.59 -8.96
N TRP A 131 -6.98 0.74 -9.07
CA TRP A 131 -6.17 1.46 -10.06
C TRP A 131 -4.68 1.32 -9.76
N SER A 132 -4.31 1.43 -8.48
CA SER A 132 -2.94 1.31 -7.97
C SER A 132 -2.31 -0.05 -8.32
N VAL A 133 -3.11 -1.12 -8.31
CA VAL A 133 -2.69 -2.46 -8.76
C VAL A 133 -2.31 -2.44 -10.24
N GLY A 134 -3.14 -1.85 -11.09
CA GLY A 134 -2.83 -1.72 -12.51
C GLY A 134 -1.58 -0.86 -12.76
N TYR A 135 -1.39 0.21 -11.98
CA TYR A 135 -0.20 1.05 -12.06
C TYR A 135 1.07 0.28 -11.69
N LEU A 136 1.02 -0.55 -10.64
CA LEU A 136 2.13 -1.43 -10.27
C LEU A 136 2.52 -2.40 -11.40
N ILE A 137 1.54 -2.95 -12.11
CA ILE A 137 1.79 -3.82 -13.28
C ILE A 137 2.48 -3.04 -14.40
N GLN A 138 2.02 -1.82 -14.72
CA GLN A 138 2.58 -1.02 -15.80
C GLN A 138 3.99 -0.50 -15.50
N THR A 139 4.31 -0.27 -14.23
CA THR A 139 5.60 0.30 -13.80
C THR A 139 6.61 -0.74 -13.33
N ALA A 140 6.25 -2.03 -13.33
CA ALA A 140 7.18 -3.11 -13.06
C ALA A 140 8.31 -3.12 -14.10
N SER A 141 9.53 -3.50 -13.68
CA SER A 141 10.71 -3.51 -14.54
C SER A 141 10.73 -4.64 -15.57
N ILE A 142 9.61 -5.34 -15.76
CA ILE A 142 9.48 -6.43 -16.71
C ILE A 142 8.93 -5.89 -18.05
N LYS A 143 9.56 -6.29 -19.15
CA LYS A 143 9.01 -6.03 -20.49
C LYS A 143 7.83 -6.99 -20.70
N LEU A 144 6.62 -6.49 -20.50
CA LEU A 144 5.40 -7.17 -20.93
C LEU A 144 5.15 -6.83 -22.40
N GLU A 145 5.02 -7.86 -23.23
CA GLU A 145 4.58 -7.70 -24.62
C GLU A 145 3.19 -7.04 -24.67
N GLU A 146 2.88 -6.41 -25.80
CA GLU A 146 1.63 -5.67 -25.96
C GLU A 146 0.38 -6.53 -25.73
N PHE A 147 0.46 -7.81 -26.10
CA PHE A 147 -0.59 -8.80 -25.96
C PHE A 147 -0.48 -9.66 -24.69
N ASP A 148 0.43 -9.34 -23.76
CA ASP A 148 0.46 -10.05 -22.49
C ASP A 148 -0.83 -9.74 -21.70
N ASN A 149 -1.54 -10.79 -21.30
CA ASN A 149 -2.77 -10.71 -20.52
C ASN A 149 -2.63 -9.78 -19.29
N LEU A 150 -1.47 -9.75 -18.61
CA LEU A 150 -1.25 -8.85 -17.48
C LEU A 150 -1.26 -7.38 -17.90
N LYS A 151 -0.69 -7.05 -19.06
CA LYS A 151 -0.63 -5.68 -19.59
C LYS A 151 -1.98 -5.21 -20.11
N ILE A 152 -2.75 -6.11 -20.73
CA ILE A 152 -4.14 -5.84 -21.11
C ILE A 152 -4.98 -5.62 -19.86
N TYR A 153 -4.83 -6.50 -18.87
CA TYR A 153 -5.58 -6.43 -17.63
C TYR A 153 -5.24 -5.16 -16.83
N SER A 154 -3.97 -4.76 -16.75
CA SER A 154 -3.57 -3.53 -16.08
C SER A 154 -4.21 -2.28 -16.67
N LYS A 155 -4.40 -2.22 -18.00
CA LYS A 155 -5.13 -1.12 -18.65
C LYS A 155 -6.60 -1.08 -18.21
N LYS A 156 -7.24 -2.25 -18.05
CA LYS A 156 -8.61 -2.37 -17.52
C LYS A 156 -8.70 -1.90 -16.06
N LEU A 157 -7.74 -2.30 -15.22
CA LEU A 157 -7.65 -1.85 -13.81
C LEU A 157 -7.48 -0.33 -13.70
N MET A 158 -6.76 0.28 -14.65
CA MET A 158 -6.47 1.72 -14.68
C MET A 158 -7.51 2.56 -15.45
N ALA A 159 -8.69 2.01 -15.77
CA ALA A 159 -9.70 2.75 -16.53
C ALA A 159 -10.09 4.06 -15.81
N LYS A 160 -10.13 5.17 -16.56
CA LYS A 160 -10.43 6.51 -16.02
C LYS A 160 -11.84 6.58 -15.41
N ASN A 161 -12.81 5.86 -16.00
CA ASN A 161 -14.15 5.72 -15.47
C ASN A 161 -14.22 4.50 -14.54
N GLU A 162 -14.74 4.69 -13.34
CA GLU A 162 -14.80 3.65 -12.30
C GLU A 162 -15.76 2.52 -12.62
N ILE A 163 -16.84 2.81 -13.33
CA ILE A 163 -17.83 1.81 -13.75
C ILE A 163 -17.18 0.79 -14.69
N ASN A 164 -16.09 1.18 -15.36
CA ASN A 164 -15.35 0.32 -16.27
C ASN A 164 -14.21 -0.43 -15.57
N ARG A 165 -13.98 -0.19 -14.27
CA ARG A 165 -12.98 -0.90 -13.48
C ARG A 165 -13.64 -2.10 -12.81
N PRO A 166 -12.97 -3.27 -12.79
CA PRO A 166 -13.49 -4.42 -12.09
C PRO A 166 -13.53 -4.16 -10.57
N THR A 167 -14.35 -4.90 -9.84
CA THR A 167 -14.39 -4.89 -8.37
C THR A 167 -13.24 -5.71 -7.78
N THR A 168 -12.95 -5.55 -6.48
CA THR A 168 -11.89 -6.33 -5.82
C THR A 168 -12.17 -7.83 -5.91
N GLU A 169 -13.44 -8.24 -5.82
CA GLU A 169 -13.86 -9.64 -5.96
C GLU A 169 -13.58 -10.18 -7.37
N GLU A 170 -13.87 -9.40 -8.40
CA GLU A 170 -13.57 -9.75 -9.81
C GLU A 170 -12.07 -9.79 -10.11
N VAL A 171 -11.24 -9.12 -9.29
CA VAL A 171 -9.77 -9.11 -9.46
C VAL A 171 -9.10 -10.29 -8.75
N LEU A 172 -9.75 -10.88 -7.76
CA LEU A 172 -9.25 -12.02 -6.99
C LEU A 172 -9.64 -13.39 -7.58
N GLN A 173 -10.49 -13.41 -8.61
CA GLN A 173 -10.89 -14.62 -9.37
C GLN A 173 -9.92 -14.94 -10.50
#